data_AF-A0A286RBS6-F1
#
_entry.id   AF-A0A286RBS6-F1
#
_cell.length_a   1.000
_cell.length_b   1.000
_cell.length_c   1.000
_cell.angle_alpha   90.00
_cell.angle_beta   90.00
_cell.angle_gamma   90.00
#
_symmetry.space_group_name_H-M   'P 1'
#
loop_
_entity.id
_entity.type
_entity.pdbx_description
1 polymer ?
#
loop_
_entity_poly.entity_id
_entity_poly.type
_entity_poly.pdbx_seq_one_letter_code
_entity_poly.pdbx_strand_id
1 'polypeptide(L)'
;MTRIRQSAGQATRDRRFVGPAESFRAYCQLIRLPNLFTAAADVLAGFFLCHSPITPESLSFLWPLVFAGVTFYAAGVVLNDWVDREIDARERPQRPIPSGFVPASMAFWLGWGFLMVAVVLSAYVAWRAGTVRPILVALFLAAAIVVYNFVMKKTFLGPAVMGTCRGINFVLGTTLSPWNCAWLPLPVGMAVYVAGITAFARTEADTPHRGWLAGGLATMMAGLAIITGYAVTAERFVIDSWRWYALLGILAGWMLLRGIWVLAAPSPARVQRLVTQAVMGIIILDAAVVFTAHGPLGALPVLALILPATWAGRWIAST
;
A
#
# COMPACT_ATOMS: atom_id res chain seq x y z
N MET A 1 -1.17 -20.89 -54.27
CA MET A 1 -1.32 -19.61 -53.54
C MET A 1 -2.45 -19.63 -52.50
N THR A 2 -2.77 -20.77 -51.88
CA THR A 2 -4.04 -20.95 -51.16
C THR A 2 -3.88 -21.34 -49.69
N ARG A 3 -2.67 -21.20 -49.11
CA ARG A 3 -2.37 -21.50 -47.70
C ARG A 3 -2.08 -20.28 -46.81
N ILE A 4 -1.99 -19.07 -47.38
CA ILE A 4 -1.64 -17.85 -46.62
C ILE A 4 -2.90 -17.13 -46.08
N ARG A 5 -4.10 -17.48 -46.53
CA ARG A 5 -5.35 -16.87 -46.03
C ARG A 5 -5.94 -17.52 -44.77
N GLN A 6 -5.41 -18.64 -44.29
CA GLN A 6 -5.91 -19.30 -43.06
C GLN A 6 -5.25 -18.80 -41.76
N SER A 7 -4.07 -18.16 -41.82
CA SER A 7 -3.40 -17.65 -40.61
C SER A 7 -3.89 -16.26 -40.17
N ALA A 8 -4.59 -15.51 -41.04
CA ALA A 8 -5.15 -14.20 -40.70
C ALA A 8 -6.55 -14.28 -40.06
N GLY A 9 -7.21 -15.44 -40.12
CA GLY A 9 -8.58 -15.65 -39.61
C GLY A 9 -8.70 -16.20 -38.18
N GLN A 10 -7.57 -16.52 -37.52
CA GLN A 10 -7.55 -17.07 -36.15
C GLN A 10 -7.14 -16.04 -35.07
N ALA A 11 -6.89 -14.79 -35.46
CA ALA A 11 -6.58 -13.69 -34.54
C ALA A 11 -7.82 -12.94 -34.04
N THR A 12 -9.03 -13.33 -34.43
CA THR A 12 -10.25 -13.08 -33.66
C THR A 12 -10.36 -14.12 -32.56
N ARG A 13 -9.38 -14.14 -31.65
CA ARG A 13 -9.41 -14.99 -30.45
C ARG A 13 -10.60 -14.56 -29.60
N ASP A 14 -11.53 -15.50 -29.42
CA ASP A 14 -12.54 -15.57 -28.38
C ASP A 14 -12.52 -14.39 -27.39
N ARG A 15 -13.47 -13.47 -27.56
CA ARG A 15 -14.03 -12.79 -26.39
C ARG A 15 -14.70 -13.88 -25.56
N ARG A 16 -13.93 -14.60 -24.74
CA ARG A 16 -14.50 -15.54 -23.76
C ARG A 16 -15.61 -14.79 -23.06
N PHE A 17 -16.81 -15.34 -23.08
CA PHE A 17 -17.91 -14.82 -22.28
C PHE A 17 -17.51 -15.06 -20.83
N VAL A 18 -16.89 -14.04 -20.22
CA VAL A 18 -16.46 -14.09 -18.82
C VAL A 18 -17.71 -13.97 -17.98
N GLY A 19 -17.97 -14.94 -17.10
CA GLY A 19 -19.10 -14.85 -16.19
C GLY A 19 -18.98 -13.63 -15.27
N PRO A 20 -20.08 -13.03 -14.80
CA PRO A 20 -20.03 -11.85 -13.92
C PRO A 20 -19.12 -12.01 -12.70
N ALA A 21 -19.05 -13.21 -12.14
CA ALA A 21 -18.19 -13.56 -11.01
C ALA A 21 -16.68 -13.52 -11.35
N GLU A 22 -16.30 -13.99 -12.53
CA GLU A 22 -14.91 -13.95 -13.01
C GLU A 22 -14.48 -12.51 -13.34
N SER A 23 -15.38 -11.72 -13.94
CA SER A 23 -15.13 -10.29 -14.17
C SER A 23 -14.95 -9.54 -12.86
N PHE A 24 -15.84 -9.74 -11.89
CA PHE A 24 -15.74 -9.11 -10.56
C PHE A 24 -14.41 -9.46 -9.87
N ARG A 25 -14.02 -10.74 -9.92
CA ARG A 25 -12.75 -11.21 -9.39
C ARG A 25 -11.56 -10.54 -10.06
N ALA A 26 -11.58 -10.38 -11.39
CA ALA A 26 -10.51 -9.73 -12.13
C ALA A 26 -10.33 -8.26 -11.68
N TYR A 27 -11.42 -7.53 -11.42
CA TYR A 27 -11.33 -6.18 -10.83
C TYR A 27 -10.78 -6.20 -9.41
N CYS A 28 -11.20 -7.14 -8.56
CA CYS A 28 -10.65 -7.30 -7.20
C CYS A 28 -9.14 -7.64 -7.20
N GLN A 29 -8.69 -8.43 -8.18
CA GLN A 29 -7.27 -8.69 -8.40
C GLN A 29 -6.52 -7.43 -8.87
N LEU A 30 -7.11 -6.69 -9.81
CA LEU A 30 -6.52 -5.48 -10.38
C LEU A 30 -6.30 -4.38 -9.32
N ILE A 31 -7.28 -4.16 -8.44
CA ILE A 31 -7.15 -3.19 -7.34
C ILE A 31 -6.36 -3.73 -6.15
N ARG A 32 -5.90 -5.00 -6.22
CA ARG A 32 -5.23 -5.72 -5.12
C ARG A 32 -6.02 -5.59 -3.82
N LEU A 33 -7.29 -6.02 -3.85
CA LEU A 33 -8.27 -5.87 -2.75
C LEU A 33 -7.70 -6.10 -1.33
N PRO A 34 -6.90 -7.14 -1.06
CA PRO A 34 -6.33 -7.36 0.28
C PRO A 34 -5.48 -6.19 0.79
N ASN A 35 -4.78 -5.51 -0.12
CA ASN A 35 -3.89 -4.41 0.22
C ASN A 35 -4.64 -3.09 0.41
N LEU A 36 -5.89 -2.96 -0.02
CA LEU A 36 -6.72 -1.78 0.27
C LEU A 36 -6.87 -1.56 1.78
N PHE A 37 -6.98 -2.64 2.54
CA PHE A 37 -7.07 -2.59 4.00
C PHE A 37 -5.80 -2.04 4.65
N THR A 38 -4.63 -2.29 4.06
CA THR A 38 -3.38 -1.70 4.53
C THR A 38 -3.31 -0.20 4.22
N ALA A 39 -3.97 0.29 3.15
CA ALA A 39 -4.05 1.72 2.84
C ALA A 39 -5.07 2.44 3.73
N ALA A 40 -6.15 1.75 4.12
CA ALA A 40 -7.09 2.24 5.13
C ALA A 40 -6.42 2.36 6.50
N ALA A 41 -5.59 1.39 6.87
CA ALA A 41 -4.86 1.37 8.14
C ALA A 41 -3.93 2.60 8.28
N ASP A 42 -3.18 2.97 7.23
CA ASP A 42 -2.31 4.16 7.25
C ASP A 42 -3.10 5.42 7.66
N VAL A 43 -4.25 5.65 7.00
CA VAL A 43 -5.09 6.84 7.22
C VAL A 43 -5.74 6.80 8.60
N LEU A 44 -6.22 5.64 9.02
CA LEU A 44 -6.79 5.44 10.36
C LEU A 44 -5.75 5.73 11.45
N ALA A 45 -4.52 5.24 11.28
CA ALA A 45 -3.44 5.49 12.22
C ALA A 45 -3.10 6.98 12.31
N GLY A 46 -2.91 7.66 11.18
CA GLY A 46 -2.68 9.11 11.15
C GLY A 46 -3.84 9.90 11.80
N PHE A 47 -5.09 9.51 11.52
CA PHE A 47 -6.26 10.17 12.10
C PHE A 47 -6.32 9.98 13.62
N PHE A 48 -6.28 8.75 14.11
CA PHE A 48 -6.40 8.49 15.55
C PHE A 48 -5.20 8.99 16.34
N LEU A 49 -4.00 9.02 15.75
CA LEU A 49 -2.82 9.61 16.38
C LEU A 49 -3.06 11.07 16.78
N CYS A 50 -3.69 11.85 15.89
CA CYS A 50 -3.84 13.29 16.07
C CYS A 50 -5.17 13.71 16.73
N HIS A 51 -6.12 12.78 16.94
CA HIS A 51 -7.43 13.08 17.53
C HIS A 51 -7.63 12.31 18.83
N SER A 52 -7.37 12.97 19.97
CA SER A 52 -7.65 12.44 21.30
C SER A 52 -7.98 13.59 22.27
N PRO A 53 -9.25 13.79 22.67
CA PRO A 53 -10.39 12.89 22.48
C PRO A 53 -10.95 12.87 21.05
N ILE A 54 -11.67 11.79 20.72
CA ILE A 54 -12.42 11.67 19.46
C ILE A 54 -13.77 12.37 19.63
N THR A 55 -14.09 13.32 18.76
CA THR A 55 -15.35 14.06 18.78
C THR A 55 -16.26 13.63 17.63
N PRO A 56 -17.60 13.81 17.73
CA PRO A 56 -18.51 13.53 16.61
C PRO A 56 -18.16 14.32 15.35
N GLU A 57 -17.67 15.56 15.53
CA GLU A 57 -17.20 16.40 14.44
C GLU A 57 -15.98 15.80 13.74
N SER A 58 -14.95 15.38 14.48
CA SER A 58 -13.77 14.78 13.86
C SER A 58 -14.11 13.48 13.12
N LEU A 59 -14.98 12.64 13.71
CA LEU A 59 -15.45 11.40 13.07
C LEU A 59 -16.20 11.62 11.75
N SER A 60 -16.84 12.78 11.57
CA SER A 60 -17.54 13.10 10.32
C SER A 60 -16.61 13.19 9.11
N PHE A 61 -15.31 13.41 9.32
CA PHE A 61 -14.28 13.48 8.28
C PHE A 61 -13.51 12.17 8.07
N LEU A 62 -13.62 11.23 9.01
CA LEU A 62 -12.81 10.01 9.01
C LEU A 62 -13.03 9.18 7.73
N TRP A 63 -14.27 8.84 7.42
CA TRP A 63 -14.57 7.97 6.28
C TRP A 63 -14.22 8.59 4.92
N PRO A 64 -14.52 9.88 4.65
CA PRO A 64 -14.03 10.55 3.45
C PRO A 64 -12.50 10.47 3.29
N LEU A 65 -11.73 10.65 4.36
CA LEU A 65 -10.26 10.52 4.32
C LEU A 65 -9.81 9.08 4.07
N VAL A 66 -10.42 8.11 4.76
CA VAL A 66 -10.11 6.68 4.58
C VAL A 66 -10.41 6.24 3.15
N PHE A 67 -11.56 6.63 2.61
CA PHE A 67 -11.91 6.35 1.21
C PHE A 67 -10.94 7.04 0.25
N ALA A 68 -10.55 8.30 0.49
CA ALA A 68 -9.55 8.97 -0.33
C ALA A 68 -8.22 8.18 -0.36
N GLY A 69 -7.69 7.76 0.79
CA GLY A 69 -6.43 7.00 0.85
C GLY A 69 -6.51 5.61 0.19
N VAL A 70 -7.61 4.89 0.42
CA VAL A 70 -7.88 3.59 -0.25
C VAL A 70 -7.98 3.78 -1.76
N THR A 71 -8.68 4.82 -2.21
CA THR A 71 -8.85 5.10 -3.63
C THR A 71 -7.54 5.58 -4.28
N PHE A 72 -6.68 6.34 -3.57
CA PHE A 72 -5.32 6.64 -4.02
C PHE A 72 -4.48 5.38 -4.22
N TYR A 73 -4.54 4.43 -3.28
CA TYR A 73 -3.87 3.15 -3.43
C TYR A 73 -4.39 2.38 -4.65
N ALA A 74 -5.72 2.30 -4.81
CA ALA A 74 -6.36 1.63 -5.95
C ALA A 74 -5.93 2.27 -7.28
N ALA A 75 -5.92 3.61 -7.38
CA ALA A 75 -5.42 4.34 -8.54
C ALA A 75 -3.96 3.96 -8.85
N GLY A 76 -3.11 3.97 -7.81
CA GLY A 76 -1.69 3.66 -7.94
C GLY A 76 -1.44 2.27 -8.50
N VAL A 77 -2.12 1.23 -7.99
CA VAL A 77 -1.93 -0.15 -8.45
C VAL A 77 -2.55 -0.43 -9.82
N VAL A 78 -3.71 0.17 -10.12
CA VAL A 78 -4.34 0.03 -11.45
C VAL A 78 -3.48 0.68 -12.54
N LEU A 79 -2.99 1.90 -12.29
CA LEU A 79 -2.08 2.58 -13.22
C LEU A 79 -0.75 1.82 -13.36
N ASN A 80 -0.26 1.22 -12.26
CA ASN A 80 0.95 0.40 -12.28
C ASN A 80 0.83 -0.78 -13.23
N ASP A 81 -0.26 -1.55 -13.12
CA ASP A 81 -0.53 -2.71 -13.96
C ASP A 81 -0.82 -2.26 -15.42
N TRP A 82 -1.42 -1.09 -15.63
CA TRP A 82 -1.63 -0.54 -16.98
C TRP A 82 -0.32 -0.14 -17.67
N VAL A 83 0.63 0.47 -16.95
CA VAL A 83 1.96 0.82 -17.48
C VAL A 83 2.78 -0.43 -17.79
N ASP A 84 2.64 -1.49 -16.99
CA ASP A 84 3.40 -2.73 -17.15
C ASP A 84 2.77 -3.73 -18.11
N ARG A 85 1.61 -3.44 -18.71
CA ARG A 85 0.81 -4.41 -19.49
C ARG A 85 1.61 -5.17 -20.56
N GLU A 86 2.56 -4.55 -21.27
CA GLU A 86 3.36 -5.25 -22.29
C GLU A 86 4.41 -6.19 -21.68
N ILE A 87 4.96 -5.82 -20.52
CA ILE A 87 5.91 -6.65 -19.75
C ILE A 87 5.16 -7.82 -19.12
N ASP A 88 4.04 -7.51 -18.47
CA ASP A 88 3.16 -8.49 -17.85
C ASP A 88 2.60 -9.50 -18.86
N ALA A 89 2.36 -9.09 -20.12
CA ALA A 89 1.95 -10.02 -21.17
C ALA A 89 3.00 -11.09 -21.49
N ARG A 90 4.28 -10.83 -21.23
CA ARG A 90 5.38 -11.79 -21.46
C ARG A 90 5.67 -12.61 -20.21
N GLU A 91 5.72 -11.96 -19.05
CA GLU A 91 6.16 -12.60 -17.80
C GLU A 91 5.00 -13.23 -17.01
N ARG A 92 3.81 -12.64 -17.07
CA ARG A 92 2.65 -12.97 -16.23
C ARG A 92 1.33 -12.87 -17.03
N PRO A 93 1.16 -13.63 -18.12
CA PRO A 93 0.03 -13.50 -19.05
C PRO A 93 -1.35 -13.72 -18.41
N GLN A 94 -1.39 -14.36 -17.24
CA GLN A 94 -2.59 -14.57 -16.43
C GLN A 94 -3.13 -13.31 -15.73
N ARG A 95 -2.39 -12.19 -15.71
CA ARG A 95 -2.84 -10.95 -15.05
C ARG A 95 -4.11 -10.37 -15.70
N PRO A 96 -4.95 -9.60 -14.98
CA PRO A 96 -6.24 -9.13 -15.47
C PRO A 96 -6.21 -8.36 -16.80
N ILE A 97 -5.18 -7.53 -17.02
CA ILE A 97 -5.06 -6.74 -18.26
C ILE A 97 -4.54 -7.60 -19.42
N PRO A 98 -3.38 -8.29 -19.34
CA PRO A 98 -2.87 -9.08 -20.46
C PRO A 98 -3.75 -10.27 -20.87
N SER A 99 -4.45 -10.88 -19.91
CA SER A 99 -5.40 -11.97 -20.17
C SER A 99 -6.66 -11.52 -20.91
N GLY A 100 -6.92 -10.22 -20.99
CA GLY A 100 -8.09 -9.63 -21.63
C GLY A 100 -9.35 -9.59 -20.75
N PHE A 101 -9.29 -10.04 -19.49
CA PHE A 101 -10.42 -9.93 -18.55
C PHE A 101 -10.80 -8.47 -18.27
N VAL A 102 -9.82 -7.57 -18.21
CA VAL A 102 -10.03 -6.12 -18.11
C VAL A 102 -9.38 -5.44 -19.31
N PRO A 103 -10.15 -4.74 -20.17
CA PRO A 103 -9.59 -3.98 -21.29
C PRO A 103 -8.57 -2.94 -20.80
N ALA A 104 -7.44 -2.80 -21.49
CA ALA A 104 -6.41 -1.82 -21.12
C ALA A 104 -6.95 -0.37 -21.09
N SER A 105 -7.85 -0.02 -22.01
CA SER A 105 -8.52 1.30 -22.00
C SER A 105 -9.37 1.51 -20.75
N MET A 106 -10.10 0.47 -20.31
CA MET A 106 -10.88 0.52 -19.07
C MET A 106 -9.97 0.69 -17.86
N ALA A 107 -8.89 -0.08 -17.77
CA ALA A 107 -7.92 0.05 -16.67
C ALA A 107 -7.30 1.46 -16.60
N PHE A 108 -6.98 2.06 -17.74
CA PHE A 108 -6.48 3.44 -17.79
C PHE A 108 -7.48 4.44 -17.18
N TRP A 109 -8.73 4.42 -17.66
CA TRP A 109 -9.77 5.33 -17.17
C TRP A 109 -10.13 5.06 -15.71
N LEU A 110 -10.12 3.79 -15.28
CA LEU A 110 -10.35 3.42 -13.89
C LEU A 110 -9.25 3.98 -12.97
N GLY A 111 -7.98 3.86 -13.36
CA GLY A 111 -6.84 4.38 -12.61
C GLY A 111 -6.91 5.90 -12.42
N TRP A 112 -7.14 6.65 -13.51
CA TRP A 112 -7.30 8.11 -13.44
C TRP A 112 -8.59 8.54 -12.73
N GLY A 113 -9.68 7.79 -12.91
CA GLY A 113 -10.96 8.02 -12.23
C GLY A 113 -10.82 7.89 -10.72
N PHE A 114 -10.14 6.85 -10.23
CA PHE A 114 -9.81 6.71 -8.82
C PHE A 114 -8.95 7.88 -8.32
N LEU A 115 -7.92 8.27 -9.06
CA LEU A 115 -7.07 9.41 -8.68
C LEU A 115 -7.89 10.69 -8.50
N MET A 116 -8.81 10.97 -9.43
CA MET A 116 -9.71 12.11 -9.38
C MET A 116 -10.68 12.04 -8.19
N VAL A 117 -11.32 10.88 -7.95
CA VAL A 117 -12.23 10.68 -6.82
C VAL A 117 -11.52 10.93 -5.49
N ALA A 118 -10.29 10.43 -5.33
CA ALA A 118 -9.51 10.61 -4.11
C ALA A 118 -9.17 12.10 -3.85
N VAL A 119 -8.83 12.85 -4.91
CA VAL A 119 -8.61 14.30 -4.84
C VAL A 119 -9.90 15.03 -4.49
N VAL A 120 -11.04 14.68 -5.09
CA VAL A 120 -12.35 15.29 -4.81
C VAL A 120 -12.79 15.04 -3.36
N LEU A 121 -12.63 13.82 -2.85
CA LEU A 121 -12.93 13.52 -1.44
C LEU A 121 -12.07 14.35 -0.49
N SER A 122 -10.78 14.51 -0.82
CA SER A 122 -9.86 15.34 -0.02
C SER A 122 -10.19 16.83 -0.11
N ALA A 123 -10.64 17.31 -1.28
CA ALA A 123 -11.13 18.68 -1.46
C ALA A 123 -12.42 18.93 -0.67
N TYR A 124 -13.34 17.96 -0.63
CA TYR A 124 -14.54 18.03 0.18
C TYR A 124 -14.21 18.15 1.68
N VAL A 125 -13.26 17.35 2.18
CA VAL A 125 -12.79 17.46 3.57
C VAL A 125 -12.14 18.81 3.83
N ALA A 126 -11.28 19.28 2.93
CA ALA A 126 -10.64 20.59 3.02
C ALA A 126 -11.66 21.74 3.12
N TRP A 127 -12.68 21.71 2.26
CA TRP A 127 -13.77 22.71 2.25
C TRP A 127 -14.58 22.68 3.54
N ARG A 128 -15.03 21.50 3.98
CA ARG A 128 -15.86 21.34 5.19
C ARG A 128 -15.11 21.67 6.47
N ALA A 129 -13.82 21.36 6.55
CA ALA A 129 -12.97 21.62 7.72
C ALA A 129 -12.33 23.03 7.71
N GLY A 130 -12.52 23.82 6.65
CA GLY A 130 -11.95 25.16 6.55
C GLY A 130 -10.42 25.19 6.50
N THR A 131 -9.77 24.13 6.00
CA THR A 131 -8.31 23.99 5.94
C THR A 131 -7.85 23.47 4.58
N VAL A 132 -6.73 23.99 4.07
CA VAL A 132 -6.17 23.57 2.77
C VAL A 132 -5.32 22.29 2.86
N ARG A 133 -4.98 21.81 4.05
CA ARG A 133 -4.04 20.70 4.24
C ARG A 133 -4.49 19.39 3.57
N PRO A 134 -5.76 18.93 3.67
CA PRO A 134 -6.19 17.68 3.04
C PRO A 134 -5.96 17.68 1.53
N ILE A 135 -6.31 18.77 0.84
CA ILE A 135 -6.14 18.86 -0.61
C ILE A 135 -4.66 18.99 -1.02
N LEU A 136 -3.83 19.72 -0.26
CA LEU A 136 -2.39 19.81 -0.56
C LEU A 136 -1.69 18.46 -0.44
N VAL A 137 -1.97 17.71 0.62
CA VAL A 137 -1.43 16.36 0.82
C VAL A 137 -1.93 15.40 -0.26
N ALA A 138 -3.21 15.48 -0.63
CA ALA A 138 -3.81 14.69 -1.70
C ALA A 138 -3.18 14.97 -3.08
N LEU A 139 -2.92 16.24 -3.42
CA LEU A 139 -2.25 16.62 -4.66
C LEU A 139 -0.80 16.13 -4.69
N PHE A 140 -0.09 16.21 -3.56
CA PHE A 140 1.27 15.69 -3.45
C PHE A 140 1.31 14.16 -3.58
N LEU A 141 0.36 13.46 -2.97
CA LEU A 141 0.20 12.01 -3.13
C LEU A 141 -0.12 11.64 -4.58
N ALA A 142 -1.04 12.37 -5.22
CA ALA A 142 -1.40 12.15 -6.61
C ALA A 142 -0.19 12.32 -7.55
N ALA A 143 0.59 13.39 -7.34
CA ALA A 143 1.82 13.64 -8.08
C ALA A 143 2.84 12.51 -7.84
N ALA A 144 3.05 12.08 -6.60
CA ALA A 144 3.97 10.99 -6.27
C ALA A 144 3.56 9.67 -6.93
N ILE A 145 2.26 9.35 -6.98
CA ILE A 145 1.72 8.17 -7.66
C ILE A 145 2.00 8.22 -9.17
N VAL A 146 1.77 9.37 -9.81
CA VAL A 146 2.05 9.56 -11.23
C VAL A 146 3.55 9.46 -11.51
N VAL A 147 4.38 10.19 -10.75
CA VAL A 147 5.84 10.18 -10.89
C VAL A 147 6.40 8.78 -10.69
N TYR A 148 5.91 8.03 -9.70
CA TYR A 148 6.30 6.64 -9.50
C TYR A 148 6.00 5.80 -10.74
N ASN A 149 4.74 5.75 -11.18
CA ASN A 149 4.30 4.83 -12.22
C ASN A 149 4.92 5.14 -13.58
N PHE A 150 5.05 6.42 -13.95
CA PHE A 150 5.49 6.80 -15.29
C PHE A 150 6.99 7.07 -15.42
N VAL A 151 7.68 7.42 -14.32
CA VAL A 151 9.09 7.86 -14.37
C VAL A 151 9.98 7.00 -13.49
N MET A 152 9.66 6.90 -12.20
CA MET A 152 10.65 6.45 -11.21
C MET A 152 10.69 4.94 -11.00
N LYS A 153 9.61 4.21 -11.33
CA LYS A 153 9.49 2.76 -11.07
C LYS A 153 10.67 1.94 -11.59
N LYS A 154 11.20 2.26 -12.77
CA LYS A 154 12.33 1.53 -13.39
C LYS A 154 13.70 2.04 -12.91
N THR A 155 13.76 3.14 -12.16
CA THR A 155 15.00 3.75 -11.68
C THR A 155 15.43 3.19 -10.32
N PHE A 156 16.65 3.49 -9.87
CA PHE A 156 17.10 3.16 -8.52
C PHE A 156 16.23 3.78 -7.42
N LEU A 157 15.63 4.96 -7.69
CA LEU A 157 14.79 5.70 -6.73
C LEU A 157 13.35 5.19 -6.63
N GLY A 158 12.93 4.25 -7.50
CA GLY A 158 11.58 3.68 -7.48
C GLY A 158 11.08 3.24 -6.09
N PRO A 159 11.86 2.47 -5.31
CA PRO A 159 11.49 2.10 -3.95
C PRO A 159 11.27 3.29 -3.02
N ALA A 160 12.11 4.33 -3.10
CA ALA A 160 11.98 5.52 -2.27
C ALA A 160 10.69 6.30 -2.57
N VAL A 161 10.33 6.44 -3.85
CA VAL A 161 9.07 7.09 -4.24
C VAL A 161 7.86 6.26 -3.82
N MET A 162 7.91 4.93 -3.98
CA MET A 162 6.84 4.04 -3.51
C MET A 162 6.63 4.13 -1.99
N GLY A 163 7.73 4.16 -1.23
CA GLY A 163 7.70 4.40 0.21
C GLY A 163 7.11 5.76 0.55
N THR A 164 7.51 6.80 -0.17
CA THR A 164 6.99 8.17 -0.01
C THR A 164 5.47 8.22 -0.21
N CYS A 165 4.93 7.54 -1.22
CA CYS A 165 3.46 7.43 -1.39
C CYS A 165 2.77 6.88 -0.14
N ARG A 166 3.37 5.89 0.54
CA ARG A 166 2.82 5.33 1.79
C ARG A 166 2.94 6.27 2.97
N GLY A 167 4.08 6.92 3.15
CA GLY A 167 4.24 7.95 4.17
C GLY A 167 3.23 9.08 4.01
N ILE A 168 3.00 9.56 2.77
CA ILE A 168 2.00 10.60 2.49
C ILE A 168 0.58 10.09 2.74
N ASN A 169 0.27 8.82 2.41
CA ASN A 169 -1.03 8.23 2.70
C ASN A 169 -1.34 8.19 4.20
N PHE A 170 -0.34 7.93 5.04
CA PHE A 170 -0.46 8.08 6.49
C PHE A 170 -0.71 9.54 6.90
N VAL A 171 0.07 10.48 6.34
CA VAL A 171 -0.08 11.93 6.61
C VAL A 171 -1.46 12.44 6.21
N LEU A 172 -2.12 11.85 5.22
CA LEU A 172 -3.50 12.20 4.85
C LEU A 172 -4.44 12.15 6.06
N GLY A 173 -4.26 11.18 6.95
CA GLY A 173 -5.04 11.05 8.20
C GLY A 173 -4.76 12.16 9.23
N THR A 174 -3.58 12.78 9.20
CA THR A 174 -3.18 13.82 10.16
C THR A 174 -3.61 15.23 9.73
N THR A 175 -4.15 15.39 8.51
CA THR A 175 -4.38 16.69 7.86
C THR A 175 -5.36 17.63 8.56
N LEU A 176 -6.24 17.11 9.42
CA LEU A 176 -7.19 17.90 10.21
C LEU A 176 -6.57 18.49 11.48
N SER A 177 -5.39 18.01 11.87
CA SER A 177 -4.64 18.52 13.03
C SER A 177 -3.56 19.50 12.59
N PRO A 178 -3.16 20.47 13.44
CA PRO A 178 -1.94 21.25 13.27
C PRO A 178 -0.73 20.38 12.96
N TRP A 179 0.17 20.89 12.12
CA TRP A 179 1.43 20.23 11.86
C TRP A 179 2.23 20.11 13.16
N ASN A 180 2.76 18.91 13.43
CA ASN A 180 3.64 18.68 14.56
C ASN A 180 4.77 17.74 14.16
N CYS A 181 6.02 18.20 14.36
CA CYS A 181 7.21 17.41 14.05
C CYS A 181 7.38 16.18 14.97
N ALA A 182 6.72 16.16 16.14
CA ALA A 182 6.77 15.06 17.11
C ALA A 182 6.37 13.71 16.51
N TRP A 183 5.40 13.68 15.59
CA TRP A 183 4.94 12.45 14.95
C TRP A 183 5.65 12.13 13.63
N LEU A 184 6.55 12.99 13.15
CA LEU A 184 7.26 12.82 11.87
C LEU A 184 8.01 11.47 11.74
N PRO A 185 8.58 10.87 12.80
CA PRO A 185 9.21 9.55 12.68
C PRO A 185 8.26 8.46 12.17
N LEU A 186 6.94 8.58 12.39
CA LEU A 186 5.96 7.57 11.96
C LEU A 186 5.80 7.49 10.43
N PRO A 187 5.37 8.55 9.71
CA PRO A 187 5.25 8.49 8.25
C PRO A 187 6.61 8.37 7.55
N VAL A 188 7.69 8.94 8.11
CA VAL A 188 9.05 8.77 7.55
C VAL A 188 9.52 7.33 7.70
N GLY A 189 9.37 6.75 8.90
CA GLY A 189 9.73 5.36 9.15
C GLY A 189 8.89 4.39 8.33
N MET A 190 7.59 4.65 8.16
CA MET A 190 6.72 3.89 7.25
C MET A 190 7.18 3.99 5.79
N ALA A 191 7.55 5.19 5.33
CA ALA A 191 8.07 5.39 3.98
C ALA A 191 9.37 4.60 3.76
N VAL A 192 10.31 4.66 4.70
CA VAL A 192 11.56 3.89 4.63
C VAL A 192 11.28 2.39 4.70
N TYR A 193 10.37 1.94 5.58
CA TYR A 193 9.98 0.54 5.68
C TYR A 193 9.43 -0.03 4.37
N VAL A 194 8.49 0.69 3.75
CA VAL A 194 7.88 0.31 2.47
C VAL A 194 8.88 0.42 1.31
N ALA A 195 9.79 1.39 1.34
CA ALA A 195 10.90 1.44 0.38
C ALA A 195 11.77 0.19 0.49
N GLY A 196 12.04 -0.29 1.72
CA GLY A 196 12.73 -1.55 1.96
C GLY A 196 11.97 -2.75 1.39
N ILE A 197 10.65 -2.85 1.62
CA ILE A 197 9.81 -3.91 1.02
C ILE A 197 9.89 -3.87 -0.51
N THR A 198 9.79 -2.69 -1.09
CA THR A 198 9.79 -2.49 -2.55
C THR A 198 11.14 -2.84 -3.17
N ALA A 199 12.24 -2.48 -2.51
CA ALA A 199 13.59 -2.87 -2.91
C ALA A 199 13.81 -4.38 -2.79
N PHE A 200 13.31 -4.99 -1.71
CA PHE A 200 13.38 -6.43 -1.47
C PHE A 200 12.62 -7.24 -2.53
N ALA A 201 11.46 -6.74 -3.00
CA ALA A 201 10.63 -7.39 -4.01
C ALA A 201 11.16 -7.23 -5.45
N ARG A 202 12.15 -6.38 -5.70
CA ARG A 202 12.55 -5.98 -7.06
C ARG A 202 13.23 -7.09 -7.87
N THR A 203 13.83 -8.09 -7.23
CA THR A 203 14.58 -9.17 -7.89
C THR A 203 13.80 -10.48 -8.02
N GLU A 204 12.46 -10.43 -7.99
CA GLU A 204 11.59 -11.60 -8.10
C GLU A 204 11.66 -12.34 -9.46
N ALA A 205 12.06 -11.67 -10.56
CA ALA A 205 11.77 -12.15 -11.91
C ALA A 205 12.75 -13.22 -12.46
N ASP A 206 14.06 -13.13 -12.22
CA ASP A 206 15.02 -14.03 -12.89
C ASP A 206 16.01 -14.74 -11.94
N THR A 207 16.61 -14.02 -10.98
CA THR A 207 17.42 -14.63 -9.90
C THR A 207 17.49 -13.67 -8.69
N PRO A 208 17.15 -14.11 -7.46
CA PRO A 208 17.21 -13.22 -6.31
C PRO A 208 18.67 -12.88 -5.95
N HIS A 209 19.09 -11.66 -6.26
CA HIS A 209 20.43 -11.19 -5.92
C HIS A 209 20.53 -10.85 -4.43
N ARG A 210 21.36 -11.60 -3.69
CA ARG A 210 21.50 -11.49 -2.23
C ARG A 210 21.78 -10.08 -1.73
N GLY A 211 22.56 -9.29 -2.46
CA GLY A 211 22.86 -7.89 -2.09
C GLY A 211 21.63 -6.98 -2.09
N TRP A 212 20.71 -7.16 -3.04
CA TRP A 212 19.48 -6.36 -3.11
C TRP A 212 18.49 -6.77 -2.02
N LEU A 213 18.41 -8.07 -1.73
CA LEU A 213 17.62 -8.59 -0.61
C LEU A 213 18.17 -8.08 0.74
N ALA A 214 19.49 -8.10 0.92
CA ALA A 214 20.12 -7.59 2.14
C ALA A 214 19.91 -6.08 2.30
N GLY A 215 20.08 -5.30 1.22
CA GLY A 215 19.80 -3.86 1.24
C GLY A 215 18.33 -3.53 1.50
N GLY A 216 17.40 -4.28 0.90
CA GLY A 216 15.96 -4.15 1.18
C GLY A 216 15.63 -4.46 2.64
N LEU A 217 16.15 -5.56 3.18
CA LEU A 217 15.96 -5.93 4.58
C LEU A 217 16.56 -4.89 5.53
N ALA A 218 17.79 -4.42 5.29
CA ALA A 218 18.41 -3.37 6.07
C ALA A 218 17.59 -2.07 6.07
N THR A 219 17.03 -1.72 4.91
CA THR A 219 16.14 -0.56 4.77
C THR A 219 14.83 -0.76 5.54
N MET A 220 14.24 -1.96 5.53
CA MET A 220 13.08 -2.29 6.36
C MET A 220 13.39 -2.11 7.85
N MET A 221 14.55 -2.62 8.31
CA MET A 221 14.98 -2.47 9.70
C MET A 221 15.24 -1.01 10.08
N ALA A 222 15.81 -0.21 9.17
CA ALA A 222 15.97 1.23 9.37
C ALA A 222 14.62 1.94 9.52
N GLY A 223 13.63 1.59 8.70
CA GLY A 223 12.26 2.12 8.81
C GLY A 223 11.63 1.79 10.17
N LEU A 224 11.72 0.53 10.61
CA LEU A 224 11.24 0.11 11.94
C LEU A 224 11.98 0.82 13.08
N ALA A 225 13.28 1.06 12.95
CA ALA A 225 14.06 1.81 13.94
C ALA A 225 13.61 3.28 14.03
N ILE A 226 13.35 3.93 12.89
CA ILE A 226 12.81 5.29 12.84
C ILE A 226 11.41 5.34 13.49
N ILE A 227 10.52 4.39 13.16
CA ILE A 227 9.20 4.27 13.81
C ILE A 227 9.40 4.15 15.33
N THR A 228 10.29 3.27 15.78
CA THR A 228 10.58 3.06 17.21
C THR A 228 11.00 4.34 17.92
N GLY A 229 11.77 5.20 17.24
CA GLY A 229 12.20 6.49 17.73
C GLY A 229 11.07 7.49 18.04
N TYR A 230 9.84 7.26 17.56
CA TYR A 230 8.67 8.08 17.90
C TYR A 230 8.48 8.24 19.42
N ALA A 231 8.77 7.21 20.22
CA ALA A 231 8.63 7.28 21.67
C ALA A 231 9.55 8.34 22.34
N VAL A 232 10.59 8.81 21.65
CA VAL A 232 11.48 9.88 22.12
C VAL A 232 10.89 11.26 21.82
N THR A 233 10.16 11.40 20.72
CA THR A 233 9.60 12.68 20.25
C THR A 233 8.14 12.88 20.62
N ALA A 234 7.44 11.82 21.03
CA ALA A 234 6.03 11.85 21.35
C ALA A 234 5.72 12.74 22.56
N GLU A 235 4.85 13.72 22.37
CA GLU A 235 4.36 14.60 23.45
C GLU A 235 3.36 13.89 24.37
N ARG A 236 2.67 12.87 23.85
CA ARG A 236 1.67 12.10 24.58
C ARG A 236 1.84 10.61 24.28
N PHE A 237 1.87 9.82 25.35
CA PHE A 237 1.98 8.36 25.29
C PHE A 237 1.03 7.78 26.35
N VAL A 238 -0.07 7.15 25.92
CA VAL A 238 -1.11 6.62 26.83
C VAL A 238 -0.69 5.30 27.48
N ILE A 239 0.18 4.54 26.81
CA ILE A 239 0.70 3.26 27.29
C ILE A 239 2.07 3.44 27.93
N ASP A 240 2.53 2.46 28.71
CA ASP A 240 3.92 2.44 29.15
C ASP A 240 4.87 2.25 27.96
N SER A 241 5.93 3.06 27.87
CA SER A 241 6.88 3.03 26.74
C SER A 241 7.53 1.66 26.51
N TRP A 242 7.73 0.86 27.56
CA TRP A 242 8.28 -0.49 27.41
C TRP A 242 7.39 -1.40 26.54
N ARG A 243 6.06 -1.21 26.55
CA ARG A 243 5.13 -1.99 25.71
C ARG A 243 5.29 -1.67 24.24
N TRP A 244 5.56 -0.41 23.91
CA TRP A 244 5.89 0.03 22.56
C TRP A 244 7.20 -0.60 22.06
N TYR A 245 8.26 -0.50 22.87
CA TYR A 245 9.55 -1.11 22.53
C TYR A 245 9.48 -2.63 22.42
N ALA A 246 8.72 -3.29 23.31
CA ALA A 246 8.51 -4.74 23.25
C ALA A 246 7.76 -5.15 21.97
N LEU A 247 6.66 -4.45 21.63
CA LEU A 247 5.88 -4.74 20.44
C LEU A 247 6.72 -4.56 19.16
N LEU A 248 7.41 -3.42 19.03
CA LEU A 248 8.26 -3.17 17.86
C LEU A 248 9.49 -4.08 17.83
N GLY A 249 10.07 -4.42 18.99
CA GLY A 249 11.16 -5.39 19.10
C GLY A 249 10.74 -6.78 18.63
N ILE A 250 9.53 -7.24 18.97
CA ILE A 250 8.98 -8.51 18.49
C ILE A 250 8.77 -8.47 16.97
N LEU A 251 8.17 -7.39 16.44
CA LEU A 251 7.94 -7.24 15.00
C LEU A 251 9.25 -7.17 14.21
N ALA A 252 10.20 -6.37 14.68
CA ALA A 252 11.52 -6.20 14.08
C ALA A 252 12.32 -7.51 14.16
N GLY A 253 12.33 -8.18 15.31
CA GLY A 253 12.98 -9.47 15.48
C GLY A 253 12.39 -10.55 14.57
N TRP A 254 11.06 -10.65 14.50
CA TRP A 254 10.38 -11.57 13.60
C TRP A 254 10.72 -11.30 12.12
N MET A 255 10.66 -10.03 11.71
CA MET A 255 10.97 -9.63 10.33
C MET A 255 12.44 -9.91 9.98
N LEU A 256 13.36 -9.62 10.89
CA LEU A 256 14.79 -9.86 10.72
C LEU A 256 15.09 -11.36 10.59
N LEU A 257 14.57 -12.18 11.50
CA LEU A 257 14.75 -13.64 11.48
C LEU A 257 14.21 -14.23 10.17
N ARG A 258 13.02 -13.81 9.75
CA ARG A 258 12.42 -14.25 8.47
C ARG A 258 13.24 -13.77 7.28
N GLY A 259 13.72 -12.54 7.29
CA GLY A 259 14.58 -11.98 6.24
C GLY A 259 15.90 -12.73 6.10
N ILE A 260 16.59 -13.02 7.22
CA ILE A 260 17.82 -13.82 7.26
C ILE A 260 17.56 -15.23 6.70
N TRP A 261 16.43 -15.84 7.05
CA TRP A 261 16.04 -17.14 6.52
C TRP A 261 15.83 -17.13 4.99
N VAL A 262 15.27 -16.05 4.43
CA VAL A 262 15.19 -15.85 2.98
C VAL A 262 16.59 -15.65 2.37
N LEU A 263 17.47 -14.87 3.01
CA LEU A 263 18.83 -14.61 2.53
C LEU A 263 19.71 -15.86 2.49
N ALA A 264 19.54 -16.76 3.47
CA ALA A 264 20.29 -18.01 3.56
C ALA A 264 20.04 -18.91 2.33
N ALA A 265 18.78 -18.98 1.88
CA ALA A 265 18.40 -19.72 0.68
C ALA A 265 17.32 -18.95 -0.09
N PRO A 266 17.74 -18.01 -0.96
CA PRO A 266 16.83 -17.16 -1.71
C PRO A 266 16.03 -17.96 -2.73
N SER A 267 14.71 -17.78 -2.75
CA SER A 267 13.85 -18.25 -3.82
C SER A 267 12.66 -17.31 -4.03
N PRO A 268 12.11 -17.19 -5.25
CA PRO A 268 10.98 -16.29 -5.52
C PRO A 268 9.80 -16.53 -4.57
N ALA A 269 9.46 -17.79 -4.28
CA ALA A 269 8.38 -18.14 -3.36
C ALA A 269 8.64 -17.66 -1.91
N ARG A 270 9.89 -17.71 -1.44
CA ARG A 270 10.25 -17.23 -0.09
C ARG A 270 10.24 -15.71 -0.02
N VAL A 271 10.73 -15.04 -1.06
CA VAL A 271 10.68 -13.57 -1.19
C VAL A 271 9.23 -13.08 -1.17
N GLN A 272 8.36 -13.65 -2.02
CA GLN A 272 6.95 -13.27 -2.09
C GLN A 272 6.23 -13.46 -0.75
N ARG A 273 6.52 -14.55 -0.02
CA ARG A 273 5.96 -14.78 1.32
C ARG A 273 6.40 -13.70 2.32
N LEU A 274 7.68 -13.35 2.35
CA LEU A 274 8.18 -12.28 3.22
C LEU A 274 7.55 -10.93 2.87
N VAL A 275 7.51 -10.59 1.58
CA VAL A 275 6.87 -9.36 1.08
C VAL A 275 5.41 -9.30 1.50
N THR A 276 4.67 -10.41 1.36
CA THR A 276 3.25 -10.49 1.78
C THR A 276 3.11 -10.29 3.28
N GLN A 277 3.97 -10.93 4.09
CA GLN A 277 3.98 -10.76 5.54
C GLN A 277 4.32 -9.33 5.96
N ALA A 278 5.28 -8.70 5.28
CA ALA A 278 5.69 -7.32 5.54
C ALA A 278 4.59 -6.32 5.18
N VAL A 279 3.93 -6.49 4.03
CA VAL A 279 2.78 -5.66 3.63
C VAL A 279 1.61 -5.82 4.61
N MET A 280 1.31 -7.05 5.04
CA MET A 280 0.27 -7.27 6.08
C MET A 280 0.70 -6.70 7.45
N GLY A 281 2.00 -6.69 7.72
CA GLY A 281 2.59 -6.09 8.93
C GLY A 281 2.35 -4.59 9.06
N ILE A 282 2.08 -3.89 7.96
CA ILE A 282 1.71 -2.46 7.97
C ILE A 282 0.49 -2.23 8.87
N ILE A 283 -0.55 -3.07 8.79
CA ILE A 283 -1.74 -2.96 9.64
C ILE A 283 -1.38 -3.08 11.13
N ILE A 284 -0.41 -3.94 11.46
CA ILE A 284 0.03 -4.12 12.85
C ILE A 284 0.82 -2.88 13.31
N LEU A 285 1.67 -2.31 12.46
CA LEU A 285 2.40 -1.08 12.76
C LEU A 285 1.43 0.10 12.96
N ASP A 286 0.43 0.24 12.10
CA ASP A 286 -0.61 1.26 12.19
C ASP A 286 -1.46 1.10 13.47
N ALA A 287 -1.85 -0.14 13.79
CA ALA A 287 -2.53 -0.44 15.04
C ALA A 287 -1.64 -0.14 16.26
N ALA A 288 -0.34 -0.37 16.17
CA ALA A 288 0.63 -0.02 17.21
C ALA A 288 0.69 1.51 17.42
N VAL A 289 0.62 2.30 16.36
CA VAL A 289 0.54 3.77 16.47
C VAL A 289 -0.73 4.16 17.23
N VAL A 290 -1.89 3.62 16.85
CA VAL A 290 -3.16 3.91 17.55
C VAL A 290 -3.11 3.45 19.01
N PHE A 291 -2.44 2.34 19.29
CA PHE A 291 -2.23 1.83 20.65
C PHE A 291 -1.53 2.85 21.55
N THR A 292 -0.59 3.64 21.02
CA THR A 292 0.08 4.71 21.81
C THR A 292 -0.85 5.88 22.18
N ALA A 293 -1.85 6.17 21.35
CA ALA A 293 -2.73 7.33 21.52
C ALA A 293 -4.07 7.01 22.20
N HIS A 294 -4.55 5.76 22.09
CA HIS A 294 -5.88 5.34 22.56
C HIS A 294 -5.89 4.03 23.36
N GLY A 295 -4.72 3.44 23.64
CA GLY A 295 -4.62 2.18 24.37
C GLY A 295 -5.17 0.97 23.60
N PRO A 296 -5.31 -0.19 24.27
CA PRO A 296 -5.56 -1.47 23.59
C PRO A 296 -6.89 -1.51 22.86
N LEU A 297 -7.96 -1.00 23.46
CA LEU A 297 -9.30 -1.01 22.87
C LEU A 297 -9.40 -0.11 21.64
N GLY A 298 -8.73 1.05 21.66
CA GLY A 298 -8.70 1.96 20.52
C GLY A 298 -7.93 1.42 19.30
N ALA A 299 -6.95 0.53 19.51
CA ALA A 299 -6.19 -0.09 18.43
C ALA A 299 -6.94 -1.25 17.74
N LEU A 300 -7.93 -1.85 18.39
CA LEU A 300 -8.65 -3.03 17.87
C LEU A 300 -9.31 -2.81 16.50
N PRO A 301 -9.99 -1.68 16.21
CA PRO A 301 -10.61 -1.47 14.90
C PRO A 301 -9.60 -1.48 13.75
N VAL A 302 -8.40 -0.92 13.96
CA VAL A 302 -7.33 -0.94 12.95
C VAL A 302 -6.74 -2.34 12.82
N LEU A 303 -6.46 -3.01 13.94
CA LEU A 303 -5.93 -4.38 13.93
C LEU A 303 -6.89 -5.38 13.28
N ALA A 304 -8.20 -5.19 13.46
CA ALA A 304 -9.24 -6.03 12.89
C ALA A 304 -9.23 -6.05 11.36
N LEU A 305 -8.62 -5.05 10.69
CA LEU A 305 -8.46 -5.02 9.24
C LEU A 305 -7.62 -6.19 8.69
N ILE A 306 -6.83 -6.87 9.53
CA ILE A 306 -6.14 -8.12 9.16
C ILE A 306 -7.13 -9.21 8.75
N LEU A 307 -8.30 -9.28 9.38
CA LEU A 307 -9.29 -10.32 9.11
C LEU A 307 -9.83 -10.22 7.67
N PRO A 308 -10.42 -9.10 7.21
CA PRO A 308 -10.86 -8.97 5.83
C PRO A 308 -9.69 -8.97 4.84
N ALA A 309 -8.52 -8.45 5.19
CA ALA A 309 -7.34 -8.49 4.31
C ALA A 309 -6.89 -9.93 4.03
N THR A 310 -6.75 -10.76 5.06
CA THR A 310 -6.33 -12.15 4.91
C THR A 310 -7.42 -13.01 4.26
N TRP A 311 -8.69 -12.77 4.58
CA TRP A 311 -9.82 -13.42 3.93
C TRP A 311 -9.87 -13.12 2.43
N ALA A 312 -9.80 -11.83 2.04
CA ALA A 312 -9.79 -11.42 0.65
C ALA A 312 -8.59 -12.01 -0.10
N GLY A 313 -7.42 -12.08 0.55
CA GLY A 313 -6.23 -12.68 -0.04
C GLY A 313 -6.39 -14.17 -0.33
N ARG A 314 -6.98 -14.92 0.61
CA ARG A 314 -7.27 -16.35 0.42
C ARG A 314 -8.31 -16.58 -0.65
N TRP A 315 -9.40 -15.81 -0.67
CA TRP A 315 -10.46 -15.91 -1.67
C TRP A 315 -9.96 -15.68 -3.09
N ILE A 316 -9.08 -14.67 -3.28
CA ILE A 316 -8.46 -14.40 -4.58
C ILE A 316 -7.52 -15.54 -5.00
N ALA A 317 -6.80 -16.16 -4.07
CA ALA A 317 -5.82 -17.22 -4.35
C ALA A 317 -6.44 -18.61 -4.53
N SER A 318 -7.62 -18.88 -3.95
CA SER A 318 -8.26 -20.20 -3.96
C SER A 318 -9.12 -20.50 -5.19
N THR A 319 -9.28 -19.53 -6.09
CA THR A 319 -10.14 -19.61 -7.28
C THR A 319 -9.25 -19.58 -8.52
#